data_AF-A0A4U7EE07-F1
#
_entry.id   AF-A0A4U7EE07-F1
#
_cell.length_a   1.000
_cell.length_b   1.000
_cell.length_c   1.000
_cell.angle_alpha   90.00
_cell.angle_beta   90.00
_cell.angle_gamma   90.00
#
_symmetry.space_group_name_H-M   'P 1'
#
loop_
_entity.id
_entity.type
_entity.pdbx_description
1 polymer ?
#
loop_
_entity_poly.entity_id
_entity_poly.type
_entity_poly.pdbx_seq_one_letter_code
_entity_poly.pdbx_strand_id
1 'polypeptide(L)' 'MTDADASAGLASTLVALTVAFLLVTLVSGTLLDFNWTQAVLIGGFAGVVAVVSAWLTDRRAGGG' A
#
# COMPACT_ATOMS: atom_id res chain seq x y z
N MET A 1 -11.55 1.49 23.81
CA MET A 1 -11.37 1.39 22.35
C MET A 1 -9.96 1.88 22.03
N THR A 2 -8.92 1.12 22.40
CA THR A 2 -7.58 1.75 22.49
C THR A 2 -6.39 0.90 22.05
N ASP A 3 -6.58 -0.37 21.67
CA ASP A 3 -5.49 -1.19 21.14
C ASP A 3 -5.95 -2.09 19.98
N ALA A 4 -7.11 -2.74 20.13
CA ALA A 4 -7.69 -3.56 19.08
C ALA A 4 -8.02 -2.77 17.80
N ASP A 5 -8.59 -1.56 17.94
CA ASP A 5 -8.92 -0.68 16.81
C ASP A 5 -7.64 -0.17 16.10
N ALA A 6 -6.60 0.16 16.87
CA ALA A 6 -5.30 0.57 16.32
C ALA A 6 -4.61 -0.60 15.58
N SER A 7 -4.67 -1.80 16.15
CA SER A 7 -4.15 -3.03 15.53
C SER A 7 -4.89 -3.37 14.23
N ALA A 8 -6.22 -3.20 14.20
CA ALA A 8 -7.01 -3.40 12.98
C ALA A 8 -6.65 -2.40 11.87
N GLY A 9 -6.46 -1.11 12.21
CA GLY A 9 -6.01 -0.09 11.26
C GLY A 9 -4.61 -0.37 10.69
N LEU A 10 -3.69 -0.82 11.54
CA LEU A 10 -2.34 -1.25 11.13
C LEU A 10 -2.40 -2.48 10.22
N ALA A 11 -3.19 -3.49 10.57
CA ALA A 11 -3.38 -4.69 9.76
C ALA A 11 -3.94 -4.33 8.37
N SER A 12 -4.95 -3.47 8.31
CA SER A 12 -5.52 -3.00 7.03
C SER A 12 -4.49 -2.25 6.19
N THR A 13 -3.67 -1.41 6.80
CA THR A 13 -2.60 -0.66 6.11
C THR A 13 -1.53 -1.59 5.57
N LEU A 14 -1.13 -2.61 6.33
CA LEU A 14 -0.16 -3.63 5.91
C LEU A 14 -0.70 -4.48 4.76
N VAL A 15 -1.97 -4.86 4.80
CA VAL A 15 -2.62 -5.60 3.70
C VAL A 15 -2.64 -4.72 2.44
N ALA A 16 -3.07 -3.47 2.54
CA ALA A 16 -3.08 -2.55 1.40
C ALA A 16 -1.68 -2.34 0.80
N LEU A 17 -0.66 -2.14 1.64
CA LEU A 17 0.74 -2.03 1.24
C LEU A 17 1.20 -3.29 0.48
N THR A 18 0.95 -4.46 1.07
CA THR A 18 1.40 -5.75 0.53
C THR A 18 0.73 -6.03 -0.82
N VAL A 19 -0.58 -5.80 -0.92
CA VAL A 19 -1.35 -5.99 -2.16
C VAL A 19 -0.86 -5.02 -3.24
N ALA A 20 -0.70 -3.73 -2.93
CA ALA A 20 -0.20 -2.74 -3.88
C ALA A 20 1.21 -3.09 -4.37
N PHE A 21 2.11 -3.45 -3.46
CA PHE A 21 3.48 -3.85 -3.80
C PHE A 21 3.49 -5.06 -4.74
N LEU A 22 2.78 -6.14 -4.39
CA LEU A 22 2.79 -7.37 -5.16
C LEU A 22 2.16 -7.17 -6.53
N LEU A 23 0.97 -6.58 -6.61
CA LEU A 23 0.27 -6.39 -7.88
C LEU A 23 1.08 -5.52 -8.83
N VAL A 24 1.60 -4.38 -8.36
CA VAL A 24 2.34 -3.46 -9.22
C VAL A 24 3.67 -4.06 -9.63
N THR A 25 4.40 -4.71 -8.72
CA THR A 25 5.66 -5.39 -9.07
C THR A 25 5.45 -6.48 -10.12
N LEU A 26 4.45 -7.34 -9.93
CA LEU A 26 4.13 -8.41 -10.89
C LEU A 26 3.71 -7.85 -12.23
N VAL A 27 2.82 -6.85 -12.27
CA VAL A 27 2.40 -6.22 -13.52
C VAL A 27 3.58 -5.59 -14.24
N SER A 28 4.42 -4.81 -13.53
CA SER A 28 5.59 -4.18 -14.13
C SER A 28 6.61 -5.19 -14.66
N GLY A 29 6.90 -6.26 -13.90
CA GLY A 29 7.92 -7.24 -14.28
C GLY A 29 7.46 -8.30 -15.28
N THR A 30 6.16 -8.60 -15.36
CA THR A 30 5.64 -9.69 -16.21
C THR A 30 4.84 -9.21 -17.42
N LEU A 31 4.21 -8.03 -17.34
CA LEU A 31 3.35 -7.52 -18.42
C LEU A 31 3.93 -6.32 -19.15
N LEU A 32 4.84 -5.56 -18.51
CA LEU A 32 5.40 -4.32 -19.05
C LEU A 32 6.89 -4.41 -19.41
N ASP A 33 7.49 -5.60 -19.28
CA ASP A 33 8.90 -5.88 -19.60
C ASP A 33 9.92 -4.97 -18.87
N PHE A 34 9.54 -4.37 -17.74
CA PHE A 34 10.54 -3.72 -16.87
C PHE A 34 11.48 -4.78 -16.29
N ASN A 35 12.75 -4.42 -16.12
CA ASN A 35 13.65 -5.32 -15.41
C ASN A 35 13.15 -5.53 -13.97
N TRP A 36 13.50 -6.66 -13.36
CA TRP A 36 12.99 -7.02 -12.04
C TRP A 36 13.28 -5.98 -10.95
N THR A 37 14.46 -5.36 -10.97
CA THR A 37 14.83 -4.27 -10.06
C THR A 37 13.94 -3.04 -10.27
N GLN A 38 13.69 -2.63 -11.51
CA GLN A 38 12.79 -1.52 -11.83
C GLN A 38 11.35 -1.82 -11.38
N ALA A 39 10.87 -3.02 -11.64
CA ALA A 39 9.54 -3.46 -11.22
C ALA A 39 9.36 -3.41 -9.69
N VAL A 40 10.36 -3.88 -8.93
CA VAL A 40 10.36 -3.81 -7.46
C VAL A 40 10.36 -2.37 -6.94
N LEU A 41 11.11 -1.47 -7.59
CA LEU A 41 11.13 -0.05 -7.21
C LEU A 41 9.79 0.62 -7.47
N ILE A 42 9.16 0.34 -8.61
CA ILE A 42 7.82 0.85 -8.95
C ILE A 42 6.77 0.30 -7.97
N GLY A 43 6.82 -1.00 -7.65
CA GLY A 43 5.96 -1.60 -6.65
C GLY A 43 6.16 -1.01 -5.25
N GLY A 44 7.41 -0.75 -4.86
CA GLY A 44 7.73 -0.07 -3.60
C GLY A 44 7.13 1.33 -3.53
N PHE A 45 7.23 2.11 -4.60
CA PHE A 45 6.60 3.43 -4.70
C PHE A 45 5.07 3.36 -4.60
N ALA A 46 4.44 2.42 -5.32
CA ALA A 46 2.99 2.20 -5.22
C ALA A 46 2.56 1.83 -3.79
N GLY A 47 3.38 1.05 -3.08
CA GLY A 47 3.18 0.75 -1.66
C GLY A 47 3.17 1.99 -0.78
N VAL A 48 4.11 2.93 -0.97
CA VAL A 48 4.12 4.21 -0.25
C VAL A 48 2.86 5.02 -0.52
N VAL A 49 2.42 5.09 -1.78
CA VAL A 49 1.18 5.79 -2.18
C VAL A 49 -0.05 5.16 -1.52
N ALA A 50 -0.10 3.83 -1.40
CA ALA A 50 -1.20 3.13 -0.74
C ALA A 50 -1.29 3.49 0.75
N VAL A 51 -0.15 3.52 1.46
CA VAL A 51 -0.09 3.91 2.88
C VAL A 51 -0.52 5.36 3.07
N VAL A 52 -0.01 6.28 2.24
CA VAL A 52 -0.41 7.70 2.30
C VAL A 52 -1.90 7.87 2.04
N SER A 53 -2.46 7.13 1.08
CA SER A 53 -3.88 7.17 0.75
C SER A 53 -4.76 6.66 1.90
N ALA A 54 -4.33 5.59 2.57
CA ALA A 54 -5.00 5.06 3.77
C ALA A 54 -5.01 6.11 4.89
N TRP A 55 -3.86 6.74 5.15
CA TRP A 55 -3.75 7.79 6.16
C TRP A 55 -4.57 9.05 5.84
N LEU A 56 -4.61 9.47 4.57
CA LEU A 56 -5.46 10.58 4.14
C LEU A 56 -6.95 10.25 4.30
N THR A 57 -7.33 9.00 4.04
CA THR A 57 -8.71 8.53 4.22
C THR A 57 -9.12 8.57 5.69
N ASP A 58 -8.24 8.11 6.58
CA ASP A 58 -8.47 8.14 8.03
C ASP A 58 -8.62 9.58 8.55
N ARG A 59 -7.76 10.51 8.10
CA ARG A 59 -7.88 11.94 8.43
C ARG A 59 -9.18 12.58 7.94
N ARG A 60 -9.69 12.16 6.78
CA ARG A 60 -10.98 12.65 6.26
C ARG A 60 -12.16 12.09 7.03
N ALA A 61 -12.06 10.85 7.50
CA ALA A 61 -13.09 10.20 8.30
C ALA A 61 -13.21 10.77 9.72
N GLY A 62 -12.10 11.23 10.33
CA GLY A 62 -12.09 11.82 11.68
C GLY A 62 -12.40 13.31 11.78
N GLY A 63 -12.70 14.00 10.68
CA GLY A 63 -12.88 15.46 10.61
C GLY A 63 -14.32 15.98 10.55
N GLY A 64 -15.31 15.19 11.02
CA GLY A 64 -16.73 15.56 11.03
C GLY A 64 -17.33 15.49 12.42
#